data_AF-A0A6N6M3H1-F1
#
_entry.id   AF-A0A6N6M3H1-F1
#
_cell.length_a   1.000
_cell.length_b   1.000
_cell.length_c   1.000
_cell.angle_alpha   90.00
_cell.angle_beta   90.00
_cell.angle_gamma   90.00
#
_symmetry.space_group_name_H-M   'P 1'
#
loop_
_entity.id
_entity.type
_entity.pdbx_description
1 polymer ?
#
loop_
_entity_poly.entity_id
_entity_poly.type
_entity_poly.pdbx_seq_one_letter_code
_entity_poly.pdbx_strand_id
1 'polypeptide(L)' 'MTYKKYFEQLRKDFERTTDAYMKAKQNGIDKKTEEDFRYAKTEWENATNNCNTFLAFAKKYEINPEDEIKASNVNL' A
#
# COMPACT_ATOMS: atom_id res chain seq x y z
N MET A 1 -0.15 3.24 17.67
CA MET A 1 -0.52 3.52 16.26
C MET A 1 -1.63 2.55 15.88
N THR A 2 -2.76 3.02 15.33
CA THR A 2 -3.88 2.14 14.99
C THR A 2 -3.68 1.43 13.65
N TYR A 3 -4.37 0.31 13.44
CA TYR A 3 -4.37 -0.40 12.15
C TYR A 3 -4.77 0.50 10.98
N LYS A 4 -5.80 1.34 11.18
CA LYS A 4 -6.23 2.34 10.20
C LYS A 4 -5.12 3.33 9.86
N LYS A 5 -4.47 3.91 10.88
CA LYS A 5 -3.37 4.89 10.68
C LYS A 5 -2.17 4.26 9.97
N TYR A 6 -1.85 3.01 10.28
CA TYR A 6 -0.77 2.29 9.60
C TYR A 6 -1.09 2.02 8.13
N PHE A 7 -2.32 1.61 7.83
CA PHE A 7 -2.75 1.40 6.45
C PHE A 7 -2.75 2.71 5.65
N GLU A 8 -3.18 3.81 6.24
CA GLU A 8 -3.09 5.15 5.65
C GLU A 8 -1.63 5.58 5.41
N GLN A 9 -0.71 5.20 6.32
CA GLN A 9 0.72 5.48 6.17
C GLN A 9 1.33 4.69 5.01
N LEU A 10 1.08 3.37 4.95
CA LEU A 10 1.48 2.52 3.83
C LEU A 10 0.94 3.07 2.50
N ARG A 11 -0.30 3.59 2.53
CA ARG A 11 -0.92 4.19 1.35
C ARG A 11 -0.11 5.39 0.86
N LYS A 12 0.22 6.31 1.76
CA LYS A 12 1.01 7.52 1.46
C LYS A 12 2.44 7.19 1.01
N ASP A 13 3.08 6.20 1.64
CA ASP A 13 4.45 5.81 1.29
C ASP A 13 4.52 5.20 -0.11
N PHE A 14 3.52 4.42 -0.50
CA PHE A 14 3.40 3.88 -1.85
C PHE A 14 3.15 4.99 -2.89
N GLU A 15 2.21 5.90 -2.64
CA GLU A 15 1.96 7.08 -3.51
C GLU A 15 3.25 7.89 -3.71
N ARG A 16 3.94 8.22 -2.61
CA ARG A 16 5.20 8.99 -2.66
C ARG A 16 6.29 8.29 -3.47
N THR A 17 6.45 6.98 -3.26
CA THR A 17 7.48 6.19 -3.96
C THR A 17 7.17 6.09 -5.45
N THR A 18 5.89 5.89 -5.79
CA THR A 18 5.41 5.84 -7.17
C THR A 18 5.61 7.20 -7.86
N ASP A 19 5.27 8.31 -7.20
CA ASP A 19 5.47 9.66 -7.74
C ASP A 19 6.95 9.99 -7.95
N ALA A 20 7.80 9.64 -6.98
CA ALA A 20 9.24 9.81 -7.10
C ALA A 20 9.81 9.01 -8.29
N TYR A 21 9.34 7.77 -8.46
CA TYR A 21 9.74 6.90 -9.56
C TYR A 21 9.26 7.43 -10.93
N MET A 22 8.00 7.88 -11.01
CA MET A 22 7.44 8.49 -12.21
C MET A 22 8.12 9.82 -12.57
N LYS A 23 8.69 10.55 -11.61
CA LYS A 23 9.54 11.72 -11.86
C LYS A 23 10.95 11.33 -12.31
N ALA A 24 11.51 10.25 -11.77
CA ALA A 24 12.78 9.68 -12.21
C ALA A 24 12.76 9.21 -13.68
N LYS A 25 11.56 9.00 -14.25
CA LYS A 25 11.29 8.80 -15.69
C LYS A 25 11.98 9.82 -16.61
N GLN A 26 12.31 11.03 -16.13
CA GLN A 26 13.07 12.01 -16.90
C GLN A 26 14.55 11.64 -17.10
N ASN A 27 15.09 10.65 -16.37
CA ASN A 27 16.51 10.30 -16.34
C ASN A 27 16.86 8.90 -16.90
N GLY A 28 15.95 8.22 -17.61
CA GLY A 28 16.28 7.00 -18.37
C GLY A 28 16.28 5.70 -17.54
N ILE A 29 15.11 5.28 -17.10
CA ILE A 29 14.85 3.93 -16.54
C ILE A 29 14.54 2.94 -17.67
N ASP A 30 14.89 1.66 -17.49
CA ASP A 30 14.62 0.62 -18.49
C ASP A 30 13.14 0.20 -18.49
N LYS A 31 12.68 -0.32 -19.64
CA LYS A 31 11.28 -0.63 -19.90
C LYS A 31 10.69 -1.69 -18.96
N LYS A 32 11.49 -2.66 -18.51
CA LYS A 32 11.00 -3.73 -17.61
C LYS A 32 10.71 -3.16 -16.23
N THR A 33 11.60 -2.34 -15.70
CA THR A 33 11.37 -1.67 -14.41
C THR A 33 10.17 -0.73 -14.51
N GLU A 34 9.94 -0.05 -15.65
CA GLU A 34 8.70 0.71 -15.87
C GLU A 34 7.43 -0.15 -15.84
N GLU A 35 7.44 -1.32 -16.50
CA GLU A 35 6.31 -2.26 -16.50
C GLU A 35 6.03 -2.82 -15.11
N ASP A 36 7.07 -3.23 -14.36
CA ASP A 36 6.95 -3.72 -12.98
C ASP A 36 6.33 -2.66 -12.05
N PHE A 37 6.72 -1.38 -12.21
CA PHE A 37 6.13 -0.28 -11.43
C PHE A 37 4.68 0.02 -11.83
N ARG A 38 4.34 -0.02 -13.13
CA ARG A 38 2.95 0.14 -13.58
C ARG A 38 2.07 -1.01 -13.08
N TYR A 39 2.61 -2.22 -13.07
CA TYR A 39 1.95 -3.39 -12.50
C TYR A 39 1.75 -3.22 -11.00
N ALA A 40 2.79 -2.90 -10.24
CA ALA A 40 2.70 -2.66 -8.80
C ALA A 40 1.70 -1.54 -8.46
N LYS A 41 1.68 -0.46 -9.24
CA LYS A 41 0.70 0.62 -9.10
C LYS A 41 -0.72 0.11 -9.33
N THR A 42 -0.96 -0.63 -10.40
CA THR A 42 -2.27 -1.21 -10.72
C THR A 42 -2.73 -2.18 -9.64
N GLU A 43 -1.86 -3.07 -9.17
CA GLU A 43 -2.16 -4.02 -8.09
C GLU A 43 -2.48 -3.30 -6.78
N TRP A 44 -1.74 -2.24 -6.46
CA TRP A 44 -2.01 -1.43 -5.29
C TRP A 44 -3.29 -0.61 -5.44
N GLU A 45 -3.56 -0.02 -6.60
CA GLU A 45 -4.82 0.67 -6.90
C GLU A 45 -5.99 -0.31 -6.84
N ASN A 46 -5.83 -1.54 -7.29
CA ASN A 46 -6.83 -2.60 -7.13
C ASN A 46 -7.01 -2.98 -5.65
N ALA A 47 -5.92 -3.11 -4.89
CA ALA A 47 -5.97 -3.41 -3.46
C ALA A 47 -6.61 -2.28 -2.64
N THR A 48 -6.47 -1.02 -3.07
CA THR A 48 -6.92 0.18 -2.34
C THR A 48 -8.25 0.75 -2.83
N ASN A 49 -8.53 0.78 -4.14
CA ASN A 49 -9.84 1.13 -4.71
C ASN A 49 -10.90 0.06 -4.44
N ASN A 50 -10.47 -1.17 -4.15
CA ASN A 50 -11.28 -2.09 -3.40
C ASN A 50 -11.38 -1.53 -1.98
N CYS A 51 -12.16 -0.46 -1.76
CA CYS A 51 -12.40 0.24 -0.49
C CYS A 51 -12.81 -0.70 0.67
N ASN A 52 -13.04 -1.97 0.38
CA ASN A 52 -13.26 -3.02 1.35
C ASN A 52 -12.06 -3.94 1.58
N THR A 53 -10.85 -3.79 1.04
CA THR A 53 -9.78 -4.78 1.30
C THR A 53 -9.28 -4.70 2.73
N PHE A 54 -9.01 -3.50 3.27
CA PHE A 54 -8.70 -3.35 4.69
C PHE A 54 -9.90 -3.70 5.56
N LEU A 55 -11.13 -3.27 5.19
CA LEU A 55 -12.33 -3.62 5.96
C LEU A 55 -12.69 -5.11 5.88
N ALA A 56 -12.41 -5.78 4.77
CA ALA A 56 -12.62 -7.21 4.57
C ALA A 56 -11.50 -8.03 5.18
N PHE A 57 -10.26 -7.55 5.16
CA PHE A 57 -9.15 -8.09 5.94
C PHE A 57 -9.46 -7.97 7.43
N ALA A 58 -9.83 -6.77 7.87
CA ALA A 58 -10.24 -6.48 9.24
C ALA A 58 -11.44 -7.34 9.66
N LYS A 59 -12.45 -7.48 8.80
CA LYS A 59 -13.59 -8.39 9.03
C LYS A 59 -13.19 -9.86 9.03
N LYS A 60 -12.32 -10.30 8.13
CA LYS A 60 -11.84 -11.70 8.02
C LYS A 60 -11.02 -12.12 9.24
N TYR A 61 -10.22 -11.20 9.77
CA TYR A 61 -9.32 -11.44 10.90
C TYR A 61 -9.83 -10.83 12.21
N GLU A 62 -11.08 -10.37 12.25
CA GLU A 62 -11.74 -9.73 13.40
C GLU A 62 -10.92 -8.58 14.03
N ILE A 63 -10.15 -7.86 13.21
CA ILE A 63 -9.38 -6.70 13.62
C ILE A 63 -10.33 -5.50 13.67
N ASN A 64 -10.36 -4.81 14.79
CA ASN A 64 -11.01 -3.51 14.85
C ASN A 64 -10.02 -2.44 14.30
N PRO A 65 -10.41 -1.66 13.26
CA PRO A 65 -9.56 -0.62 12.67
C PRO A 65 -8.94 0.39 13.64
N GLU A 66 -9.64 0.65 14.75
CA GLU A 66 -9.24 1.61 15.77
C GLU A 66 -8.35 0.96 16.86
N ASP A 67 -8.16 -0.36 16.83
CA ASP A 67 -7.23 -1.02 17.75
C ASP A 67 -5.80 -0.61 17.46
N GLU A 68 -5.01 -0.54 18.54
CA GLU A 68 -3.58 -0.30 18.45
C GLU A 68 -2.83 -1.53 17.95
N ILE A 69 -1.88 -1.32 17.04
CA ILE A 69 -0.95 -2.35 16.59
C ILE A 69 -0.04 -2.70 17.76
N LYS A 70 -0.21 -3.90 18.30
CA LYS A 70 0.71 -4.50 19.27
C LYS A 70 1.90 -5.11 18.50
N ALA A 71 3.11 -4.87 18.99
CA ALA A 71 4.37 -5.28 18.33
C ALA A 71 4.48 -6.80 18.03
N SER A 72 3.64 -7.64 18.63
CA SER A 72 3.56 -9.09 18.37
C SER A 72 2.95 -9.47 17.01
N ASN A 73 2.31 -8.54 16.29
CA ASN A 73 1.48 -8.85 15.11
C ASN A 73 2.12 -8.48 13.76
N VAL A 74 3.42 -8.13 13.72
CA VAL A 74 4.09 -7.58 12.53
C VAL A 74 4.80 -8.66 11.67
N ASN A 75 4.68 -9.94 12.03
CA ASN A 75 5.19 -11.06 11.21
C ASN A 75 4.06 -11.66 10.34
N LEU A 76 3.44 -10.84 9.49
CA LEU A 76 2.52 -11.28 8.43
C LEU A 76 3.06 -10.85 7.07
#